data_AF-A0A8T1SGY3-F1
#
_entry.id   AF-A0A8T1SGY3-F1
#
_cell.length_a   1.000
_cell.length_b   1.000
_cell.length_c   1.000
_cell.angle_alpha   90.00
_cell.angle_beta   90.00
_cell.angle_gamma   90.00
#
_symmetry.space_group_name_H-M   'P 1'
#
loop_
_entity.id
_entity.type
_entity.pdbx_description
1 polymer ?
#
loop_
_entity_poly.entity_id
_entity_poly.type
_entity_poly.pdbx_seq_one_letter_code
_entity_poly.pdbx_strand_id
1 'polypeptide(L)'
;CIHDNASNVVLANTPRYVTWESANCFAHSLQLAINDEFSSSSVDRAVAVASRLVAYFHHSTVAANALKRKQTQLQVMQQCLIQLCKTRWNSVSDMFERFNEQR
;
A
#
# COMPACT_ATOMS: atom_id res chain seq x y z
N CYS A 1 3.76 -1.61 -27.26
CA CYS A 1 3.73 -0.79 -26.03
C CYS A 1 3.62 -1.71 -24.82
N ILE A 2 4.15 -1.28 -23.67
CA ILE A 2 3.94 -1.97 -22.39
C ILE A 2 3.02 -1.10 -21.55
N HIS A 3 1.97 -1.66 -20.96
CA HIS A 3 0.98 -0.91 -20.18
C HIS A 3 0.53 -1.67 -18.93
N ASP A 4 -0.10 -0.97 -17.98
CA ASP A 4 -0.72 -1.62 -16.82
C ASP A 4 -1.90 -2.52 -17.23
N ASN A 5 -2.36 -3.38 -16.32
CA ASN A 5 -3.38 -4.38 -16.64
C ASN A 5 -4.81 -3.86 -16.33
N ALA A 6 -5.01 -2.55 -16.18
CA ALA A 6 -6.34 -2.01 -15.96
C ALA A 6 -7.23 -2.33 -17.17
N SER A 7 -8.45 -2.80 -16.90
CA SER A 7 -9.30 -3.38 -17.95
C SER A 7 -9.58 -2.41 -19.10
N ASN A 8 -9.75 -1.12 -18.80
CA ASN A 8 -9.92 -0.06 -19.80
C ASN A 8 -8.66 0.15 -20.67
N VAL A 9 -7.46 0.07 -20.06
CA VAL A 9 -6.18 0.20 -20.76
C VAL A 9 -5.95 -0.99 -21.67
N VAL A 10 -6.23 -2.21 -21.19
CA VAL A 10 -6.13 -3.45 -21.98
C VAL A 10 -7.08 -3.39 -23.18
N LEU A 11 -8.35 -3.00 -22.98
CA LEU A 11 -9.34 -2.90 -24.06
C LEU A 11 -8.94 -1.87 -25.13
N ALA A 12 -8.43 -0.71 -24.70
CA ALA A 12 -7.98 0.36 -25.60
C ALA A 12 -6.77 -0.05 -26.46
N ASN A 13 -5.97 -1.02 -26.01
CA ASN A 13 -4.79 -1.51 -26.73
C ASN A 13 -5.04 -2.80 -27.53
N THR A 14 -6.31 -3.17 -27.76
CA THR A 14 -6.64 -4.31 -28.63
C THR A 14 -6.44 -3.97 -30.11
N PRO A 15 -6.22 -4.96 -31.00
CA PRO A 15 -6.12 -4.76 -32.44
C PRO A 15 -7.32 -4.07 -33.09
N ARG A 16 -8.44 -3.95 -32.36
CA ARG A 16 -9.63 -3.20 -32.78
C ARG A 16 -9.39 -1.68 -32.83
N TYR A 17 -8.54 -1.15 -31.95
CA TYR A 17 -8.33 0.29 -31.77
C TYR A 17 -6.91 0.74 -32.12
N VAL A 18 -5.93 -0.18 -32.11
CA VAL A 18 -4.52 0.13 -32.34
C VAL A 18 -3.89 -0.88 -33.30
N THR A 19 -2.82 -0.47 -34.00
CA THR A 19 -2.11 -1.30 -34.99
C THR A 19 -0.76 -1.81 -34.51
N TRP A 20 -0.31 -1.43 -33.32
CA TRP A 20 0.96 -1.85 -32.74
C TRP A 20 0.80 -3.05 -31.81
N GLU A 21 1.89 -3.80 -31.63
CA GLU A 21 1.96 -4.86 -30.63
C GLU A 21 1.86 -4.27 -29.22
N SER A 22 1.07 -4.90 -28.37
CA SER A 22 0.81 -4.46 -27.00
C SER A 22 0.99 -5.61 -26.02
N ALA A 23 1.59 -5.35 -24.87
CA ALA A 23 1.78 -6.33 -23.82
C ALA A 23 1.58 -5.74 -22.42
N ASN A 24 1.15 -6.62 -21.51
CA ASN A 24 0.96 -6.31 -20.10
C ASN A 24 2.31 -6.09 -19.39
N CYS A 25 2.33 -5.14 -18.45
CA CYS A 25 3.51 -4.87 -17.64
C CYS A 25 3.74 -6.00 -16.62
N PHE A 26 4.89 -6.67 -16.73
CA PHE A 26 5.27 -7.75 -15.82
C PHE A 26 5.25 -7.31 -14.35
N ALA A 27 5.81 -6.14 -14.04
CA ALA A 27 5.82 -5.62 -12.67
C ALA A 27 4.39 -5.46 -12.14
N HIS A 28 3.48 -4.91 -12.95
CA HIS A 28 2.09 -4.76 -12.53
C HIS A 28 1.40 -6.12 -12.32
N SER A 29 1.66 -7.11 -13.19
CA SER A 29 1.17 -8.48 -13.03
C SER A 29 1.68 -9.12 -11.72
N LEU A 30 2.95 -8.94 -11.38
CA LEU A 30 3.52 -9.44 -10.12
C LEU A 30 2.89 -8.74 -8.91
N GLN A 31 2.67 -7.43 -8.97
CA GLN A 31 1.96 -6.70 -7.91
C GLN A 31 0.53 -7.22 -7.71
N LEU A 32 -0.19 -7.51 -8.80
CA LEU A 32 -1.54 -8.08 -8.71
C LEU A 32 -1.53 -9.45 -8.04
N ALA A 33 -0.58 -10.33 -8.41
CA ALA A 33 -0.45 -11.65 -7.79
C ALA A 33 -0.13 -11.56 -6.28
N ILE A 34 0.76 -10.64 -5.90
CA ILE A 34 1.08 -10.38 -4.49
C ILE A 34 -0.15 -9.88 -3.73
N ASN A 35 -0.89 -8.93 -4.30
CA ASN A 35 -2.11 -8.39 -3.68
C ASN A 35 -3.23 -9.44 -3.56
N ASP A 36 -3.33 -10.35 -4.53
CA ASP A 36 -4.28 -11.46 -4.50
C ASP A 36 -4.00 -12.41 -3.34
N GLU A 37 -2.73 -12.81 -3.17
CA GLU A 37 -2.29 -13.64 -2.04
C GLU A 37 -2.50 -12.93 -0.69
N PHE A 38 -2.24 -11.63 -0.63
CA PHE A 38 -2.54 -10.87 0.59
C PHE A 38 -4.03 -10.84 0.93
N SER A 39 -4.92 -10.89 -0.06
CA SER A 39 -6.37 -10.84 0.14
C SER A 39 -6.97 -12.18 0.55
N SER A 40 -6.30 -13.29 0.23
CA SER A 40 -6.76 -14.66 0.51
C SER A 40 -6.14 -15.28 1.77
N SER A 41 -5.10 -14.66 2.33
CA SER A 41 -4.33 -15.17 3.47
C SER A 41 -4.76 -14.59 4.82
N SER A 42 -4.33 -15.23 5.90
CA SER A 42 -4.49 -14.72 7.28
C SER A 42 -3.79 -13.38 7.52
N VAL A 43 -2.89 -12.99 6.61
CA VAL A 43 -2.17 -11.71 6.61
C VAL A 43 -3.09 -10.54 6.28
N ASP A 44 -4.16 -10.74 5.49
CA ASP A 44 -5.16 -9.69 5.18
C ASP A 44 -5.68 -9.02 6.46
N ARG A 45 -6.03 -9.83 7.46
CA ARG A 45 -6.57 -9.34 8.72
C ARG A 45 -5.56 -8.46 9.46
N ALA A 46 -4.28 -8.85 9.47
CA ALA A 46 -3.23 -8.05 10.10
C ALA A 46 -3.03 -6.71 9.37
N VAL A 47 -2.99 -6.74 8.03
CA VAL A 47 -2.87 -5.56 7.18
C VAL A 47 -4.08 -4.63 7.38
N ALA A 48 -5.29 -5.17 7.46
CA ALA A 48 -6.52 -4.41 7.66
C ALA A 48 -6.55 -3.73 9.04
N VAL A 49 -6.19 -4.44 10.11
CA VAL A 49 -6.10 -3.88 11.46
C VAL A 49 -5.03 -2.79 11.54
N ALA A 50 -3.84 -3.06 11.00
CA ALA A 50 -2.74 -2.09 10.90
C ALA A 50 -3.19 -0.82 10.16
N SER A 51 -3.83 -0.97 9.00
CA SER A 51 -4.34 0.14 8.19
C SER A 51 -5.39 0.98 8.93
N ARG A 52 -6.28 0.34 9.71
CA ARG A 52 -7.27 1.05 10.53
C ARG A 52 -6.63 1.83 11.67
N LEU A 53 -5.59 1.25 12.29
CA LEU A 53 -4.85 1.91 13.35
C LEU A 53 -4.16 3.18 12.83
N VAL A 54 -3.47 3.09 11.69
CA VAL A 54 -2.85 4.28 11.07
C VAL A 54 -3.89 5.35 10.77
N ALA A 55 -5.02 4.97 10.17
CA ALA A 55 -6.11 5.90 9.85
C ALA A 55 -6.65 6.60 11.10
N TYR A 56 -6.78 5.89 12.23
CA TYR A 56 -7.18 6.48 13.50
C TYR A 56 -6.22 7.58 13.97
N PHE A 57 -4.91 7.33 13.92
CA PHE A 57 -3.90 8.33 14.28
C PHE A 57 -3.86 9.52 13.31
N HIS A 58 -4.14 9.30 12.03
CA HIS A 58 -4.20 10.38 11.04
C HIS A 58 -5.43 11.27 11.24
N HIS A 59 -6.57 10.69 11.59
CA HIS A 59 -7.83 11.42 11.75
C HIS A 59 -7.96 12.13 13.12
N SER A 60 -7.43 11.54 14.18
CA SER A 60 -7.55 12.09 15.54
C SER A 60 -6.33 12.93 15.92
N THR A 61 -6.52 14.25 16.01
CA THR A 61 -5.48 15.18 16.48
C THR A 61 -5.01 14.84 17.90
N VAL A 62 -5.93 14.37 18.76
CA VAL A 62 -5.60 13.93 20.12
C VAL A 62 -4.71 12.69 20.08
N ALA A 63 -5.04 11.69 19.25
CA ALA A 63 -4.24 10.48 19.12
C ALA A 63 -2.87 10.77 18.48
N ALA A 64 -2.82 11.61 17.44
CA ALA A 64 -1.58 12.05 16.81
C ALA A 64 -0.63 12.73 17.82
N ASN A 65 -1.18 13.60 18.67
CA ASN A 65 -0.41 14.26 19.71
C ASN A 65 0.05 13.28 20.80
N ALA A 66 -0.79 12.31 21.17
CA ALA A 66 -0.41 11.24 22.09
C ALA A 66 0.74 10.38 21.53
N LEU A 67 0.70 10.05 20.23
CA LEU A 67 1.77 9.33 19.54
C LEU A 67 3.07 10.13 19.59
N LYS A 68 3.06 11.42 19.21
CA LYS A 68 4.25 12.29 19.27
C LYS A 68 4.84 12.36 20.68
N ARG A 69 4.00 12.49 21.71
CA ARG A 69 4.45 12.51 23.11
C ARG A 69 5.12 11.18 23.49
N LYS A 70 4.54 10.06 23.07
CA LYS A 70 5.10 8.74 23.34
C LYS A 70 6.44 8.54 22.63
N GLN A 71 6.56 9.00 21.38
CA GLN A 71 7.82 8.99 20.62
C GLN A 71 8.92 9.78 21.34
N THR A 72 8.62 10.98 21.86
CA THR A 72 9.56 11.76 22.68
C THR A 72 9.99 11.02 23.93
N GLN A 73 9.05 10.38 24.64
CA GLN A 73 9.35 9.63 25.87
C GLN A 73 10.25 8.42 25.62
N LEU A 74 10.06 7.74 24.49
CA LEU A 74 10.86 6.60 24.07
C LEU A 74 12.18 7.01 23.37
N GLN A 75 12.40 8.31 23.18
CA GLN A 75 13.55 8.87 22.45
C GLN A 75 13.72 8.30 21.02
N VAL A 76 12.60 7.90 20.39
CA VAL A 76 12.58 7.49 18.98
C VAL A 76 12.31 8.70 18.09
N MET A 77 12.71 8.59 16.81
CA MET A 77 12.49 9.66 15.85
C MET A 77 10.98 9.90 15.65
N GLN A 78 10.56 11.15 15.85
CA GLN A 78 9.15 11.54 15.67
C GLN A 78 8.75 11.45 14.21
N GLN A 79 7.93 10.46 13.87
CA GLN A 79 7.46 10.25 12.51
C GLN A 79 5.97 9.91 12.49
N CYS A 80 5.29 10.33 11.44
CA CYS A 80 3.94 9.87 11.19
C CYS A 80 3.95 8.39 10.77
N LEU A 81 2.92 7.66 11.18
CA LEU A 81 2.65 6.32 10.67
C LEU A 81 2.34 6.35 9.17
N ILE A 82 2.68 5.29 8.45
CA ILE A 82 2.50 5.20 6.99
C ILE A 82 1.21 4.45 6.68
N GLN A 83 0.31 5.07 5.92
CA GLN A 83 -0.92 4.43 5.48
C GLN A 83 -0.66 3.51 4.29
N LEU A 84 -1.29 2.34 4.28
CA LEU A 84 -1.32 1.44 3.14
C LEU A 84 -1.82 2.14 1.87
N CYS A 85 -1.14 1.90 0.74
CA CYS A 85 -1.56 2.35 -0.58
C CYS A 85 -1.53 1.18 -1.56
N LYS A 86 -2.71 0.65 -1.92
CA LYS A 86 -2.84 -0.58 -2.72
C LYS A 86 -2.10 -0.54 -4.06
N THR A 87 -1.93 0.65 -4.64
CA THR A 87 -1.24 0.85 -5.92
C THR A 87 0.27 1.06 -5.78
N ARG A 88 0.79 1.22 -4.56
CA ARG A 88 2.22 1.39 -4.27
C ARG A 88 2.81 0.11 -3.68
N TRP A 89 3.77 -0.47 -4.41
CA TRP A 89 4.36 -1.79 -4.17
C TRP A 89 4.76 -2.07 -2.72
N ASN A 90 5.58 -1.20 -2.14
CA ASN A 90 6.18 -1.44 -0.83
C ASN A 90 5.30 -0.97 0.33
N SER A 91 4.10 -0.45 0.09
CA SER A 91 3.35 0.27 1.13
C SER A 91 2.95 -0.60 2.32
N VAL A 92 2.70 -1.90 2.11
CA VAL A 92 2.47 -2.86 3.20
C VAL A 92 3.73 -2.98 4.05
N SER A 93 4.88 -3.24 3.41
CA SER A 93 6.17 -3.37 4.09
C SER A 93 6.56 -2.10 4.84
N ASP A 94 6.49 -0.94 4.16
CA ASP A 94 6.79 0.38 4.75
C ASP A 94 5.93 0.66 5.99
N MET A 95 4.64 0.28 5.97
CA MET A 95 3.74 0.44 7.10
C MET A 95 4.17 -0.40 8.31
N PHE A 96 4.51 -1.68 8.10
CA PHE A 96 4.95 -2.55 9.19
C PHE A 96 6.35 -2.19 9.71
N GLU A 97 7.26 -1.81 8.82
CA GLU A 97 8.58 -1.31 9.19
C GLU A 97 8.45 -0.06 10.06
N ARG A 98 7.60 0.91 9.65
CA ARG A 98 7.31 2.08 10.47
C ARG A 98 6.70 1.72 11.82
N PHE A 99 5.86 0.70 11.93
CA PHE A 99 5.40 0.26 13.25
C PHE A 99 6.53 -0.28 14.12
N ASN A 100 7.45 -1.04 13.54
CA ASN A 100 8.57 -1.63 14.28
C ASN A 100 9.57 -0.56 14.77
N GLU A 101 9.82 0.48 13.98
CA GLU A 101 10.66 1.62 14.38
C GLU A 101 10.05 2.45 15.52
N GLN A 102 8.73 2.36 15.71
CA GLN A 102 7.97 3.18 16.67
C GLN A 102 7.52 2.38 17.90
N ARG A 103 8.07 1.17 18.07
CA ARG A 103 7.85 0.28 19.21
C ARG A 103 8.73 0.66 20.40
#